data_AF-A0A2M8NEV0-F1
#
_entry.id   AF-A0A2M8NEV0-F1
#
_cell.length_a   1.000
_cell.length_b   1.000
_cell.length_c   1.000
_cell.angle_alpha   90.00
_cell.angle_beta   90.00
_cell.angle_gamma   90.00
#
_symmetry.space_group_name_H-M   'P 1'
#
loop_
_entity.id
_entity.type
_entity.pdbx_description
1 polymer ?
#
loop_
_entity_poly.entity_id
_entity_poly.type
_entity_poly.pdbx_seq_one_letter_code
_entity_poly.pdbx_strand_id
1 'polypeptide(L)'
;LWRYLFNREFGPINAVLSAVGITGPNWLGSPDWALFSLVIISVWGGAVSTIIYVAGLQNIPEELLEAAKIDGATAVQRFRFVTVPMLTPTIFFNVVTGVIGAFQFFVPAFIMTEGGPARATYFYNLN
;
A
#
# COMPACT_ATOMS: atom_id res chain seq x y z
N LEU A 1 -17.30 5.72 -2.60
CA LEU A 1 -17.06 4.42 -1.94
C LEU A 1 -16.28 4.57 -0.63
N TRP A 2 -15.04 5.07 -0.65
CA TRP A 2 -14.20 5.15 0.57
C TRP A 2 -14.80 5.95 1.74
N ARG A 3 -15.45 7.10 1.48
CA ARG A 3 -16.18 7.85 2.52
C ARG A 3 -17.27 7.02 3.22
N TYR A 4 -17.89 6.07 2.51
CA TYR A 4 -18.86 5.13 3.09
C TYR A 4 -18.16 4.03 3.90
N LEU A 5 -17.08 3.44 3.37
CA LEU A 5 -16.32 2.39 4.06
C LEU A 5 -15.75 2.89 5.40
N PHE A 6 -15.20 4.11 5.41
CA PHE A 6 -14.61 4.78 6.57
C PHE A 6 -15.62 5.54 7.43
N ASN A 7 -16.93 5.42 7.17
CA ASN A 7 -17.92 6.07 8.00
C ASN A 7 -17.85 5.53 9.43
N ARG A 8 -17.89 6.43 10.42
CA ARG A 8 -17.75 6.06 11.84
C ARG A 8 -18.92 5.22 12.36
N GLU A 9 -20.14 5.56 11.98
CA GLU A 9 -21.38 5.05 12.58
C GLU A 9 -21.92 3.81 11.85
N PHE A 10 -21.92 3.84 10.51
CA PHE A 10 -22.49 2.79 9.66
C PHE A 10 -21.48 2.20 8.67
N GLY A 11 -20.19 2.51 8.82
CA GLY A 11 -19.15 2.00 7.92
C GLY A 11 -18.86 0.51 8.18
N PRO A 12 -18.76 -0.32 7.13
CA PRO A 12 -18.44 -1.74 7.27
C PRO A 12 -17.08 -2.01 7.94
N ILE A 13 -16.10 -1.11 7.83
CA ILE A 13 -14.81 -1.27 8.50
C ILE A 13 -14.99 -1.27 10.02
N ASN A 14 -15.76 -0.31 10.55
CA ASN A 14 -16.05 -0.25 11.98
C ASN A 14 -16.97 -1.40 12.42
N ALA A 15 -17.87 -1.87 11.56
CA ALA A 15 -18.70 -3.04 11.84
C ALA A 15 -17.87 -4.34 12.00
N VAL A 16 -16.84 -4.53 11.17
CA VAL A 16 -15.93 -5.67 11.30
C VAL A 16 -15.06 -5.54 12.56
N LEU A 17 -14.56 -4.33 12.86
CA LEU A 17 -13.79 -4.08 14.08
C LEU A 17 -14.64 -4.35 15.34
N SER A 18 -15.89 -3.89 15.37
CA SER A 18 -16.77 -4.13 16.52
C SER A 18 -17.13 -5.60 16.70
N ALA A 19 -17.24 -6.36 15.62
CA ALA A 19 -17.48 -7.82 15.67
C ALA A 19 -16.35 -8.58 16.39
N VAL A 20 -15.12 -8.05 16.39
CA VAL A 20 -13.98 -8.61 17.14
C VAL A 20 -13.68 -7.85 18.44
N GLY A 21 -14.62 -7.02 18.90
CA GLY A 21 -14.52 -6.29 20.17
C GLY A 21 -13.71 -4.99 20.14
N ILE A 22 -13.34 -4.49 18.96
CA ILE A 22 -12.54 -3.27 18.79
C ILE A 22 -13.47 -2.07 18.52
N THR A 23 -13.34 -1.01 19.31
CA THR A 23 -14.01 0.27 19.01
C THR A 23 -13.27 0.97 17.87
N GLY A 24 -13.90 1.03 16.70
CA GLY A 24 -13.28 1.60 15.51
C GLY A 24 -13.05 3.12 15.61
N PRO A 25 -11.97 3.65 15.02
CA PRO A 25 -11.63 5.06 15.11
C PRO A 25 -12.55 5.94 14.25
N ASN A 26 -12.46 7.26 14.47
CA ASN A 26 -13.03 8.23 13.55
C ASN A 26 -12.05 8.48 12.39
N TRP A 27 -12.06 7.55 11.41
CA TRP A 27 -11.12 7.47 10.30
C TRP A 27 -10.86 8.80 9.58
N LEU A 28 -11.90 9.58 9.29
CA LEU A 28 -11.77 10.86 8.56
C LEU A 28 -11.90 12.09 9.47
N GLY A 29 -12.48 11.94 10.65
CA GLY A 29 -12.73 13.06 11.58
C GLY A 29 -11.74 13.17 12.73
N SER A 30 -10.71 12.32 12.80
CA SER A 30 -9.63 12.39 13.78
C SER A 30 -8.31 12.78 13.10
N PRO A 31 -7.54 13.76 13.62
CA PRO A 31 -6.24 14.14 13.06
C PRO A 31 -5.26 12.96 12.97
N ASP A 32 -5.29 12.07 13.98
CA ASP A 32 -4.40 10.91 14.05
C ASP A 32 -4.73 9.83 13.00
N TRP A 33 -5.99 9.75 12.54
CA TRP A 33 -6.46 8.67 11.67
C TRP A 33 -6.73 9.11 10.24
N ALA A 34 -6.94 10.40 9.99
CA ALA A 34 -7.21 10.94 8.66
C ALA A 34 -6.09 10.61 7.68
N LEU A 35 -4.82 10.85 8.07
CA LEU A 35 -3.67 10.54 7.23
C LEU A 35 -3.55 9.02 6.99
N PHE A 36 -3.73 8.21 8.03
CA PHE A 36 -3.66 6.75 7.92
C PHE A 36 -4.74 6.20 6.95
N SER A 37 -5.95 6.76 7.01
CA SER A 37 -7.05 6.41 6.09
C SER A 37 -6.68 6.72 4.64
N LEU A 38 -6.02 7.86 4.39
CA LEU A 38 -5.53 8.21 3.05
C LEU A 38 -4.44 7.24 2.56
N VAL A 39 -3.55 6.79 3.44
CA VAL A 39 -2.53 5.78 3.11
C VAL A 39 -3.17 4.44 2.73
N ILE A 40 -4.23 4.01 3.42
CA ILE A 40 -4.95 2.79 3.03
C ILE A 40 -5.53 2.91 1.60
N ILE A 41 -6.12 4.07 1.28
CA ILE A 41 -6.69 4.33 -0.05
C ILE A 41 -5.59 4.32 -1.11
N SER A 42 -4.43 4.94 -0.84
CA SER A 42 -3.32 4.99 -1.79
C SER A 42 -2.73 3.60 -2.04
N VAL A 43 -2.56 2.78 -1.00
CA VAL A 43 -2.08 1.40 -1.11
C VAL A 43 -3.07 0.54 -1.90
N TRP A 44 -4.38 0.73 -1.71
CA TRP A 44 -5.39 -0.01 -2.48
C TRP A 44 -5.32 0.28 -3.99
N GLY A 45 -4.92 1.49 -4.37
CA GLY A 45 -4.68 1.86 -5.78
C GLY A 45 -3.48 1.13 -6.43
N GLY A 46 -2.66 0.43 -5.64
CA GLY A 46 -1.45 -0.29 -6.07
C GLY A 46 -1.68 -1.58 -6.87
N ALA A 47 -2.87 -1.82 -7.43
CA ALA A 47 -3.13 -3.03 -8.23
C ALA A 47 -2.13 -3.20 -9.40
N VAL A 48 -1.69 -2.09 -10.00
CA VAL A 48 -0.71 -2.09 -11.10
C VAL A 48 0.67 -2.59 -10.66
N SER A 49 1.13 -2.23 -9.45
CA SER A 49 2.44 -2.67 -8.96
C SER A 49 2.49 -4.18 -8.73
N THR A 50 1.36 -4.79 -8.34
CA THR A 50 1.23 -6.25 -8.20
C THR A 50 1.44 -6.97 -9.53
N ILE A 51 0.83 -6.48 -10.61
CA ILE A 51 0.99 -7.05 -11.96
C ILE A 51 2.46 -6.95 -12.40
N ILE A 52 3.09 -5.79 -12.16
CA ILE A 52 4.51 -5.58 -12.47
C ILE A 52 5.41 -6.54 -11.68
N TYR A 53 5.11 -6.80 -10.40
CA TYR A 53 5.85 -7.78 -9.61
C TYR A 53 5.66 -9.21 -10.12
N VAL A 54 4.45 -9.59 -10.53
CA VAL A 54 4.19 -10.91 -11.13
C VAL A 54 4.99 -11.07 -12.43
N ALA A 55 4.99 -10.06 -13.30
CA ALA A 55 5.79 -10.07 -14.51
C ALA A 55 7.30 -10.15 -14.20
N GLY A 56 7.77 -9.43 -13.19
CA GLY A 56 9.16 -9.52 -12.71
C GLY A 56 9.52 -10.92 -12.21
N LEU A 57 8.63 -11.56 -11.45
CA LEU A 57 8.82 -12.91 -10.93
C LEU A 57 8.89 -13.95 -12.06
N GLN A 58 8.05 -13.81 -13.09
CA GLN A 58 8.04 -14.70 -14.26
C GLN A 58 9.33 -14.64 -15.09
N ASN A 59 10.10 -13.55 -14.98
CA ASN A 59 11.37 -13.39 -15.69
C ASN A 59 12.56 -14.02 -14.94
N ILE A 60 12.37 -14.52 -13.72
CA ILE A 60 13.45 -15.16 -12.96
C ILE A 60 13.69 -16.57 -13.55
N PRO A 61 14.90 -16.89 -14.05
CA PRO A 61 15.20 -18.22 -14.55
C PRO A 61 15.01 -19.29 -13.47
N GLU A 62 14.24 -20.32 -13.77
CA GLU A 62 13.96 -21.42 -12.84
C GLU A 62 15.24 -22.17 -12.44
N GLU A 63 16.20 -22.26 -13.36
CA GLU A 63 17.52 -22.86 -13.16
C GLU A 63 18.27 -22.27 -11.95
N LEU A 64 18.14 -20.96 -11.69
CA LEU A 64 18.79 -20.31 -10.53
C LEU A 64 18.14 -20.76 -9.21
N LEU A 65 16.84 -21.00 -9.21
CA LEU A 65 16.11 -21.47 -8.03
C LEU A 65 16.38 -22.95 -7.74
N GLU A 66 16.55 -23.75 -8.79
CA GLU A 66 16.94 -25.15 -8.71
C GLU A 66 18.40 -25.31 -8.26
N ALA A 67 19.32 -24.54 -8.83
CA ALA A 67 20.72 -24.53 -8.40
C ALA A 67 20.84 -24.19 -6.91
N ALA A 68 20.16 -23.12 -6.46
CA ALA A 68 20.15 -22.76 -5.04
C ALA A 68 19.53 -23.85 -4.15
N LYS A 69 18.56 -24.63 -4.66
CA LYS A 69 17.98 -25.77 -3.93
C LYS A 69 19.00 -26.91 -3.81
N ILE A 70 19.76 -27.20 -4.86
CA ILE A 70 20.83 -28.21 -4.87
C ILE A 70 21.93 -27.81 -3.87
N ASP A 71 22.25 -26.52 -3.79
CA ASP A 71 23.20 -25.95 -2.82
C ASP A 71 22.66 -25.92 -1.37
N GLY A 72 21.46 -26.45 -1.13
CA GLY A 72 20.87 -26.56 0.21
C GLY A 72 20.20 -25.28 0.73
N ALA A 73 19.94 -24.29 -0.12
CA ALA A 73 19.29 -23.06 0.30
C ALA A 73 17.81 -23.29 0.70
N THR A 74 17.47 -22.85 1.91
CA THR A 74 16.08 -22.81 2.41
C THR A 74 15.22 -21.82 1.61
N ALA A 75 13.90 -21.91 1.74
CA ALA A 75 12.97 -21.01 1.04
C ALA A 75 13.24 -19.51 1.33
N VAL A 76 13.56 -19.17 2.58
CA VAL A 76 13.89 -17.78 2.98
C VAL A 76 15.21 -17.33 2.37
N GLN A 77 16.22 -18.21 2.31
CA GLN A 77 17.50 -17.91 1.66
C GLN A 77 17.32 -17.69 0.17
N ARG A 78 16.57 -18.55 -0.54
CA ARG A 78 16.28 -18.36 -1.98
C ARG A 78 15.51 -17.06 -2.23
N PHE A 79 14.52 -16.74 -1.40
CA PHE A 79 13.80 -15.47 -1.51
C PHE A 79 14.75 -14.28 -1.34
N ARG A 80 15.55 -14.25 -0.28
CA ARG A 80 16.43 -13.11 0.05
C ARG A 80 17.63 -12.98 -0.88
N PHE A 81 18.23 -14.09 -1.33
CA PHE A 81 19.51 -14.11 -2.04
C PHE A 81 19.38 -14.38 -3.54
N VAL A 82 18.23 -14.88 -4.02
CA VAL A 82 17.98 -15.10 -5.46
C VAL A 82 16.83 -14.21 -5.93
N THR A 83 15.63 -14.38 -5.35
CA THR A 83 14.43 -13.68 -5.82
C THR A 83 14.51 -12.17 -5.66
N VAL A 84 14.82 -11.66 -4.46
CA VAL A 84 14.90 -10.21 -4.20
C VAL A 84 15.97 -9.53 -5.05
N PRO A 85 17.22 -10.03 -5.15
CA PRO A 85 18.24 -9.45 -6.03
C PRO A 85 17.80 -9.40 -7.49
N MET A 86 17.23 -10.49 -8.01
CA MET A 86 16.73 -10.56 -9.40
C MET A 86 15.56 -9.62 -9.65
N LEU A 87 14.71 -9.38 -8.65
CA LEU A 87 13.61 -8.41 -8.71
C LEU A 87 14.04 -6.96 -8.49
N THR A 88 15.29 -6.67 -8.11
CA THR A 88 15.74 -5.31 -7.78
C THR A 88 15.38 -4.26 -8.84
N PRO A 89 15.55 -4.51 -10.16
CA PRO A 89 15.15 -3.56 -11.19
C PRO A 89 13.64 -3.27 -11.17
N THR A 90 12.81 -4.30 -10.99
CA THR A 90 11.35 -4.20 -10.88
C THR A 90 10.93 -3.45 -9.61
N ILE A 91 11.57 -3.74 -8.47
CA ILE A 91 11.35 -3.04 -7.21
C ILE A 91 11.69 -1.57 -7.36
N PHE A 92 12.86 -1.25 -7.94
CA PHE A 92 13.30 0.12 -8.15
C PHE A 92 12.31 0.89 -9.03
N PHE A 93 11.89 0.31 -10.16
CA PHE A 93 10.89 0.91 -11.03
C PHE A 93 9.57 1.20 -10.30
N ASN A 94 9.04 0.23 -9.54
CA ASN A 94 7.80 0.40 -8.76
C ASN A 94 7.94 1.46 -7.66
N VAL A 95 9.10 1.56 -7.01
CA VAL A 95 9.35 2.58 -5.99
C VAL A 95 9.39 3.97 -6.62
N VAL A 96 10.12 4.15 -7.72
CA VAL A 96 10.21 5.45 -8.41
C VAL A 96 8.83 5.91 -8.91
N THR A 97 8.11 5.03 -9.62
CA THR A 97 6.77 5.34 -10.12
C THR A 97 5.76 5.53 -8.99
N GLY A 98 5.86 4.76 -7.92
CA GLY A 98 5.05 4.91 -6.71
C GLY A 98 5.27 6.25 -6.02
N VAL A 99 6.51 6.70 -5.89
CA VAL A 99 6.85 8.03 -5.35
C VAL A 99 6.25 9.13 -6.23
N ILE A 100 6.40 9.03 -7.55
CA ILE A 100 5.78 9.98 -8.50
C ILE A 100 4.26 10.01 -8.31
N GLY A 101 3.61 8.84 -8.23
CA GLY A 101 2.17 8.74 -8.00
C GLY A 101 1.72 9.30 -6.65
N ALA A 102 2.52 9.14 -5.60
CA ALA A 102 2.22 9.70 -4.28
C ALA A 102 2.20 11.24 -4.31
N PHE A 103 3.11 11.88 -5.05
CA PHE A 103 3.07 13.33 -5.25
C PHE A 103 1.84 13.79 -6.05
N GLN A 104 1.26 12.91 -6.87
CA GLN A 104 0.05 13.19 -7.66
C GLN A 104 -1.26 12.83 -6.92
N PHE A 105 -1.20 12.25 -5.73
CA PHE A 105 -2.35 11.74 -4.96
C PHE A 105 -3.26 12.84 -4.34
N PHE A 106 -3.06 14.09 -4.74
CA PHE A 106 -3.73 15.25 -4.16
C PHE A 106 -5.26 15.20 -4.26
N VAL A 107 -5.80 15.00 -5.46
CA VAL A 107 -7.25 15.10 -5.72
C VAL A 107 -8.06 14.07 -4.91
N PRO A 108 -7.70 12.77 -4.90
CA PRO A 108 -8.39 11.79 -4.06
C PRO A 108 -8.34 12.14 -2.57
N ALA A 109 -7.20 12.62 -2.07
CA ALA A 109 -7.05 12.99 -0.68
C ALA A 109 -7.91 14.21 -0.31
N PHE A 110 -7.89 15.24 -1.14
CA PHE A 110 -8.72 16.43 -0.95
C PHE A 110 -10.21 16.11 -0.99
N ILE A 111 -10.66 15.24 -1.91
CA ILE A 111 -12.05 14.77 -1.94
C ILE A 111 -12.40 13.99 -0.67
N MET A 112 -11.46 13.36 0.02
CA MET A 112 -11.77 12.58 1.22
C MET A 112 -11.92 13.43 2.48
N THR A 113 -11.07 14.45 2.65
CA THR A 113 -10.95 15.19 3.92
C THR A 113 -10.96 16.72 3.80
N GLU A 114 -10.91 17.25 2.57
CA GLU A 114 -10.78 18.69 2.28
C GLU A 114 -9.57 19.34 2.98
N GLY A 115 -8.52 18.54 3.28
CA GLY A 115 -7.34 18.96 4.04
C GLY A 115 -7.48 18.82 5.56
N GLY A 116 -8.66 18.48 6.07
CA GLY A 116 -8.92 18.31 7.50
C GLY A 116 -8.61 16.92 8.06
N PRO A 117 -8.91 16.70 9.35
CA PRO A 117 -9.24 17.72 10.36
C PRO A 117 -7.96 18.44 10.84
N ALA A 118 -8.08 19.69 11.32
CA ALA A 118 -6.97 20.48 11.85
C ALA A 118 -5.74 20.56 10.92
N ARG A 119 -5.95 20.65 9.59
CA ARG A 119 -4.91 20.65 8.56
C ARG A 119 -4.03 19.38 8.51
N ALA A 120 -4.47 18.29 9.15
CA ALA A 120 -3.71 17.04 9.25
C ALA A 120 -3.42 16.37 7.88
N THR A 121 -4.15 16.75 6.82
CA THR A 121 -3.94 16.21 5.47
C THR A 121 -3.70 17.32 4.44
N TYR A 122 -3.15 18.48 4.84
CA TYR A 122 -2.74 19.52 3.89
C TYR A 122 -1.58 19.05 3.02
N PHE A 123 -1.71 19.27 1.71
CA PHE A 123 -0.66 19.00 0.75
C PHE A 123 0.16 20.26 0.49
N TYR A 124 1.44 20.08 0.15
CA TYR A 124 2.33 21.19 -0.22
C TYR A 124 1.77 22.07 -1.35
N ASN A 125 0.96 21.51 -2.24
CA ASN A 125 0.37 22.20 -3.38
C ASN A 125 -0.83 23.12 -3.02
N LEU A 126 -1.28 23.13 -1.76
CA LEU A 126 -2.40 23.94 -1.26
C LEU A 126 -1.99 25.27 -0.59
N ASN A 127 -0.82 25.81 -0.94
CA ASN A 127 -0.38 27.14 -0.50
C ASN A 127 -0.82 28.23 -1.47
#